data_AF-A0A0N0XWL2-F1
#
_entry.id   AF-A0A0N0XWL2-F1
#
_cell.length_a   1.000
_cell.length_b   1.000
_cell.length_c   1.000
_cell.angle_alpha   90.00
_cell.angle_beta   90.00
_cell.angle_gamma   90.00
#
_symmetry.space_group_name_H-M   'P 1'
#
loop_
_entity.id
_entity.type
_entity.pdbx_description
1 polymer ?
#
loop_
_entity_poly.entity_id
_entity_poly.type
_entity_poly.pdbx_seq_one_letter_code
_entity_poly.pdbx_strand_id
1 'polypeptide(L)'
;MATTTEWDVRLYLSEENGTTKARVELDTGTIALTGHGIARCSPQDVDVPVIGDELAAGRAMHDLGSKLIQVADHDMAGVGAPPPERRPRQAYGWMSEMA
;
A
#
# COMPACT_ATOMS: atom_id res chain seq x y z
N MET A 1 10.98 -21.62 -17.65
CA MET A 1 10.25 -20.63 -18.47
C MET A 1 10.06 -19.40 -17.60
N ALA A 2 10.45 -18.21 -18.06
CA ALA A 2 10.20 -16.97 -17.32
C ALA A 2 8.87 -16.38 -17.76
N THR A 3 8.05 -15.93 -16.81
CA THR A 3 6.81 -15.20 -17.07
C THR A 3 6.98 -13.75 -16.64
N THR A 4 6.57 -12.81 -17.50
CA THR A 4 6.60 -11.38 -17.22
C THR A 4 5.18 -10.86 -17.10
N THR A 5 4.95 -10.01 -16.10
CA THR A 5 3.69 -9.28 -15.91
C THR A 5 3.99 -7.79 -15.92
N GLU A 6 3.15 -7.01 -16.57
CA GLU A 6 3.23 -5.55 -16.64
C GLU A 6 2.11 -4.92 -15.80
N TRP A 7 2.42 -3.86 -15.07
CA TRP A 7 1.47 -3.08 -14.28
C TRP A 7 1.58 -1.60 -14.66
N ASP A 8 0.45 -1.01 -15.03
CA ASP A 8 0.34 0.41 -15.34
C ASP A 8 0.14 1.24 -14.08
N VAL A 9 0.82 2.39 -14.03
CA VAL A 9 0.60 3.41 -13.02
C VAL A 9 0.15 4.71 -13.66
N ARG A 10 -0.81 5.39 -13.03
CA ARG A 10 -1.25 6.73 -13.44
C ARG A 10 -0.66 7.76 -12.51
N LEU A 11 0.31 8.54 -13.02
CA LEU A 11 0.93 9.64 -12.29
C LEU A 11 0.27 10.97 -12.69
N TYR A 12 -0.17 11.72 -11.70
CA TYR A 12 -0.76 13.04 -11.84
C TYR A 12 0.09 14.05 -11.07
N LEU A 13 0.44 15.15 -11.74
CA LEU A 13 1.17 16.27 -11.16
C LEU A 13 0.30 17.52 -11.20
N SER A 14 0.36 18.31 -10.13
CA SER A 14 -0.30 19.60 -10.04
C SER A 14 0.56 20.56 -9.26
N GLU A 15 0.79 21.75 -9.80
CA GLU A 15 1.51 22.82 -9.12
C GLU A 15 0.54 23.90 -8.66
N GLU A 16 0.71 24.36 -7.42
CA GLU A 16 -0.06 25.44 -6.84
C GLU A 16 0.83 26.24 -5.88
N ASN A 17 0.98 27.55 -6.11
CA ASN A 17 1.73 28.47 -5.25
C ASN A 17 3.16 27.98 -4.90
N GLY A 18 3.93 27.54 -5.89
CA GLY A 18 5.30 27.03 -5.70
C GLY A 18 5.38 25.71 -4.93
N THR A 19 4.25 25.00 -4.84
CA THR A 19 4.16 23.65 -4.27
C THR A 19 3.67 22.69 -5.34
N THR A 20 4.51 21.72 -5.68
CA THR A 20 4.16 20.62 -6.57
C THR A 20 3.62 19.46 -5.76
N LYS A 21 2.47 18.94 -6.17
CA LYS A 21 1.84 17.74 -5.60
C LYS A 21 1.80 16.66 -6.66
N ALA A 22 2.10 15.43 -6.26
CA ALA A 22 2.04 14.25 -7.09
C ALA A 22 1.09 13.22 -6.47
N ARG A 23 0.30 12.56 -7.32
CA ARG A 23 -0.53 11.41 -6.98
C ARG A 23 -0.26 10.31 -7.98
N VAL A 24 0.12 9.13 -7.49
CA VAL A 24 0.28 7.92 -8.31
C VAL A 24 -0.83 6.95 -7.95
N GLU A 25 -1.51 6.41 -8.94
CA GLU A 25 -2.48 5.34 -8.77
C GLU A 25 -1.99 4.06 -9.44
N LEU A 26 -2.16 2.95 -8.74
CA LEU A 26 -1.93 1.60 -9.23
C LEU A 26 -3.20 0.79 -9.00
N ASP A 27 -3.65 0.08 -10.03
CA ASP A 27 -4.72 -0.90 -9.95
C ASP A 27 -4.23 -2.20 -10.59
N THR A 28 -4.10 -3.26 -9.79
CA THR A 28 -3.67 -4.58 -10.26
C THR A 28 -4.85 -5.52 -10.54
N GLY A 29 -6.08 -5.02 -10.48
CA GLY A 29 -7.33 -5.79 -10.53
C GLY A 29 -7.68 -6.50 -9.22
N THR A 30 -6.70 -6.72 -8.34
CA THR A 30 -6.91 -7.30 -7.00
C THR A 30 -6.79 -6.26 -5.90
N ILE A 31 -5.90 -5.27 -6.09
CA ILE A 31 -5.69 -4.17 -5.16
C ILE A 31 -5.64 -2.85 -5.92
N ALA A 32 -6.18 -1.81 -5.29
CA ALA A 32 -6.05 -0.43 -5.75
C ALA A 32 -5.29 0.37 -4.69
N LEU A 33 -4.17 0.98 -5.08
CA LEU A 33 -3.30 1.75 -4.20
C LEU A 33 -3.08 3.14 -4.78
N THR A 34 -2.96 4.12 -3.88
CA THR A 34 -2.63 5.50 -4.24
C THR A 34 -1.45 6.00 -3.43
N GLY A 35 -0.36 6.35 -4.10
CA GLY A 35 0.81 7.02 -3.55
C GLY A 35 0.71 8.54 -3.68
N HIS A 36 1.28 9.28 -2.72
CA HIS A 36 1.27 10.74 -2.71
C HIS A 36 2.66 11.33 -2.45
N GLY A 37 2.94 12.47 -3.07
CA GLY A 37 4.20 13.18 -2.92
C GLY A 37 4.01 14.69 -2.99
N ILE A 38 4.82 15.43 -2.25
CA ILE A 38 4.81 16.90 -2.26
C ILE A 38 6.24 17.40 -2.31
N ALA A 39 6.50 18.40 -3.16
CA ALA A 39 7.71 19.19 -3.21
C ALA A 39 7.35 20.67 -3.11
N ARG A 40 8.16 21.45 -2.40
CA ARG A 40 7.96 22.89 -2.24
C ARG A 40 9.31 23.57 -2.41
N CYS A 41 9.36 24.59 -3.27
CA CYS A 41 10.56 25.40 -3.41
C CYS A 41 10.81 26.21 -2.14
N SER A 42 12.06 26.29 -1.69
CA SER A 42 12.43 27.20 -0.62
C SER A 42 12.22 28.64 -1.10
N PRO A 43 11.74 29.57 -0.25
CA PRO A 43 11.59 30.98 -0.63
C PRO A 43 12.91 31.67 -1.04
N GLN A 44 14.04 31.07 -0.67
CA GLN A 44 15.39 31.59 -0.91
C GLN A 44 16.02 31.02 -2.18
N ASP A 45 15.42 29.97 -2.75
CA ASP A 45 15.94 29.26 -3.92
C ASP A 45 15.27 29.77 -5.20
N VAL A 46 15.93 29.55 -6.33
CA VAL A 46 15.32 29.78 -7.64
C VAL A 46 14.22 28.76 -7.85
N ASP A 47 13.02 29.25 -8.17
CA ASP A 47 11.88 28.38 -8.47
C ASP A 47 12.10 27.69 -9.83
N VAL A 48 12.39 26.40 -9.79
CA VAL A 48 12.59 25.55 -10.96
C VAL A 48 11.50 24.47 -10.97
N PRO A 49 10.40 24.66 -11.71
CA PRO A 49 9.23 23.77 -11.69
C PRO A 49 9.56 22.30 -11.93
N VAL A 50 10.46 22.01 -12.88
CA VAL A 50 10.87 20.64 -13.25
C VAL A 50 11.46 19.88 -12.06
N ILE A 51 12.20 20.55 -11.17
CA ILE A 51 12.75 19.93 -9.95
C ILE A 51 11.64 19.57 -8.97
N GLY A 52 10.63 20.44 -8.84
CA GLY A 52 9.44 20.18 -8.04
C GLY A 52 8.66 18.96 -8.53
N ASP A 53 8.48 18.83 -9.84
CA ASP A 53 7.81 17.70 -10.50
C ASP A 53 8.53 16.39 -10.23
N GLU A 54 9.83 16.34 -10.49
CA GLU A 54 10.66 15.14 -10.29
C GLU A 54 10.66 14.70 -8.82
N LEU A 55 10.83 15.65 -7.89
CA LEU A 55 10.83 15.37 -6.45
C LEU A 55 9.46 14.91 -5.95
N ALA A 56 8.38 15.58 -6.36
CA ALA A 56 7.04 15.18 -5.96
C ALA A 56 6.69 13.80 -6.52
N ALA A 57 6.98 13.54 -7.79
CA ALA A 57 6.77 12.24 -8.43
C ALA A 57 7.57 11.13 -7.73
N GLY A 58 8.86 11.33 -7.48
CA GLY A 58 9.70 10.37 -6.77
C GLY A 58 9.18 10.02 -5.37
N ARG A 59 8.70 11.03 -4.63
CA ARG A 59 8.07 10.83 -3.32
C ARG A 59 6.77 10.04 -3.41
N ALA A 60 5.93 10.32 -4.40
CA ALA A 60 4.69 9.57 -4.63
C ALA A 60 4.95 8.10 -4.99
N MET A 61 5.98 7.84 -5.81
CA MET A 61 6.40 6.48 -6.15
C MET A 61 6.98 5.74 -4.93
N HIS A 62 7.75 6.41 -4.08
CA HIS A 62 8.26 5.83 -2.84
C HIS A 62 7.14 5.45 -1.86
N ASP A 63 6.14 6.32 -1.71
CA ASP A 63 4.94 6.04 -0.91
C ASP A 63 4.15 4.84 -1.47
N LEU A 64 3.95 4.78 -2.79
CA LEU A 64 3.32 3.63 -3.44
C LEU A 64 4.11 2.32 -3.21
N GLY A 65 5.44 2.36 -3.38
CA GLY A 65 6.31 1.21 -3.14
C GLY A 65 6.25 0.72 -1.70
N SER A 66 6.24 1.65 -0.74
CA SER A 66 6.09 1.32 0.69
C SER A 66 4.76 0.62 0.98
N LYS A 67 3.66 1.07 0.35
CA LYS A 67 2.34 0.46 0.48
C LYS A 67 2.27 -0.94 -0.14
N LEU A 68 2.90 -1.15 -1.29
CA LEU A 68 2.98 -2.47 -1.92
C LEU A 68 3.69 -3.49 -1.01
N ILE A 69 4.79 -3.09 -0.37
CA ILE A 69 5.49 -3.94 0.59
C ILE A 69 4.58 -4.28 1.77
N GLN A 70 3.86 -3.29 2.33
CA GLN A 70 2.92 -3.53 3.43
C GLN A 70 1.79 -4.50 3.06
N VAL A 71 1.25 -4.41 1.84
CA VAL A 71 0.25 -5.36 1.34
C VAL A 71 0.84 -6.76 1.23
N ALA A 72 2.04 -6.89 0.67
CA ALA A 72 2.73 -8.18 0.58
C ALA A 72 2.99 -8.79 1.97
N ASP A 73 3.43 -7.99 2.93
CA ASP A 73 3.64 -8.43 4.32
C ASP A 73 2.34 -8.91 4.97
N HIS A 74 1.22 -8.21 4.72
CA HIS A 74 -0.10 -8.61 5.19
C HIS A 74 -0.55 -9.95 4.57
N ASP A 75 -0.39 -10.10 3.26
CA ASP A 75 -0.75 -11.33 2.55
C ASP A 75 0.07 -12.52 3.04
N MET A 76 1.38 -12.34 3.26
CA MET A 76 2.25 -13.36 3.85
C MET A 76 1.81 -13.76 5.26
N ALA A 77 1.41 -12.79 6.09
CA ALA A 77 0.90 -13.06 7.43
C ALA A 77 -0.46 -13.80 7.41
N GLY A 78 -1.34 -13.46 6.47
CA GLY A 78 -2.64 -14.12 6.27
C GLY A 78 -2.52 -15.57 5.80
N VAL A 79 -1.52 -15.87 4.96
CA VAL A 79 -1.20 -17.24 4.52
C VAL A 79 -0.44 -18.04 5.60
N GLY A 80 0.32 -17.35 6.45
CA GLY A 80 1.14 -17.93 7.52
C GLY A 80 0.41 -18.23 8.84
N ALA A 81 -0.86 -17.83 8.99
CA ALA A 81 -1.64 -18.18 10.18
C ALA A 81 -1.95 -19.69 10.16
N PRO A 82 -1.50 -20.50 11.14
CA PRO A 82 -2.01 -21.85 11.28
C PRO A 82 -3.54 -21.77 11.42
N PRO A 83 -4.31 -22.71 10.85
CA PRO A 83 -5.76 -22.73 11.04
C PRO A 83 -6.03 -22.64 12.54
N PRO A 84 -7.00 -21.82 13.01
CA PRO A 84 -7.30 -21.74 14.42
C PRO A 84 -7.51 -23.16 14.90
N GLU A 85 -6.69 -23.61 15.87
CA GLU A 85 -6.81 -24.93 16.44
C GLU A 85 -8.29 -25.15 16.72
N ARG A 86 -8.90 -26.12 16.03
CA ARG A 86 -10.22 -26.60 16.41
C ARG A 86 -10.02 -27.20 17.79
N ARG A 87 -10.15 -26.40 18.85
CA ARG A 87 -10.47 -26.93 20.16
C ARG A 87 -11.76 -27.72 19.93
N PRO A 88 -11.76 -29.06 20.07
CA PRO A 88 -13.03 -29.73 20.23
C PRO A 88 -13.71 -29.00 21.38
N ARG A 89 -14.92 -28.50 21.12
CA ARG A 89 -15.80 -28.05 22.20
C ARG A 89 -15.93 -29.27 23.10
N GLN A 90 -15.17 -29.32 24.19
CA GLN A 90 -15.45 -30.24 25.27
C GLN A 90 -16.84 -29.81 25.75
N ALA A 91 -17.79 -30.66 25.38
CA ALA A 91 -19.16 -30.59 25.81
C ALA A 91 -19.14 -30.67 27.35
N TYR A 92 -19.36 -29.53 27.99
CA TYR A 92 -19.92 -29.59 29.33
C TYR A 92 -21.36 -30.05 29.20
N GLY A 93 -21.63 -31.20 29.78
CA GLY A 93 -22.88 -31.40 30.49
C GLY A 93 -23.76 -32.54 30.00
N TRP A 94 -23.93 -33.50 30.91
CA TRP A 94 -25.16 -34.23 31.21
C TRP A 94 -25.38 -35.58 30.50
N MET A 95 -24.98 -36.65 31.19
CA MET A 95 -25.97 -37.65 31.60
C MET A 95 -25.86 -37.84 33.11
N SER A 96 -26.91 -37.39 33.78
CA SER A 96 -27.24 -37.69 35.17
C SER A 96 -27.69 -39.15 35.26
N GLU A 97 -27.27 -39.80 36.36
CA GLU A 97 -27.99 -40.83 37.13
C GLU A 97 -28.25 -42.22 36.53
N MET A 98 -27.93 -43.28 37.29
CA MET A 98 -28.92 -44.01 38.11
C MET A 98 -28.32 -45.33 38.67
N ALA A 99 -28.62 -45.58 39.95
CA ALA A 99 -28.56 -46.82 40.74
C ALA A 99 -27.22 -47.27 41.34
#